data_AF-A0A9D5RWW7-F1
#
_entry.id   AF-A0A9D5RWW7-F1
#
_cell.length_a   1.000
_cell.length_b   1.000
_cell.length_c   1.000
_cell.angle_alpha   90.00
_cell.angle_beta   90.00
_cell.angle_gamma   90.00
#
_symmetry.space_group_name_H-M   'P 1'
#
loop_
_entity.id
_entity.type
_entity.pdbx_description
1 polymer ?
#
loop_
_entity_poly.entity_id
_entity_poly.type
_entity_poly.pdbx_seq_one_letter_code
_entity_poly.pdbx_strand_id
1 'polypeptide(L)'
;MKEKAIIDKIYARNIKVLREWFGETQEDLANAIHVGSRQTISKYETGESDPPFIVLEAIANRYNVTTDLLLNVELPDLKVDYSKFIKNFNIVNYYPICNFSAKDEDEYFKEAYNYTKILINIMNDTINGVENEFSDDEYSCFEKAIELYELSIREYKNCSSQVNMLFLMFTYFCSLCDGYDEPNTTHNLDSTWLKHFHLEMSFKISEEQKEFIAEYEAEVVDVLCILKKESKYYLYADYYNAFRYIIGFVDSQYNLNQLRMIGVEFMDTLRLLGNPYAKMYIRQEMKVFKEK
;
A
#
# COMPACT_ATOMS: atom_id res chain seq x y z
N MET A 1 6.39 -40.01 32.05
CA MET A 1 7.28 -38.83 31.87
C MET A 1 7.60 -38.65 30.38
N LYS A 2 6.57 -38.35 29.56
CA LYS A 2 6.69 -38.06 28.12
C LYS A 2 5.80 -36.86 27.79
N GLU A 3 6.10 -35.74 28.43
CA GLU A 3 5.31 -34.51 28.31
C GLU A 3 6.27 -33.33 28.31
N LYS A 4 7.20 -33.32 27.35
CA LYS A 4 8.11 -32.19 27.14
C LYS A 4 8.41 -32.04 25.64
N ALA A 5 7.96 -30.91 25.10
CA ALA A 5 8.36 -30.27 23.85
C ALA A 5 7.81 -30.82 22.52
N ILE A 6 6.51 -30.66 22.30
CA ILE A 6 6.04 -30.09 21.03
C ILE A 6 5.51 -28.70 21.39
N ILE A 7 6.45 -27.78 21.63
CA ILE A 7 6.12 -26.36 21.52
C ILE A 7 6.27 -26.11 20.03
N ASP A 8 5.16 -25.85 19.34
CA ASP A 8 5.20 -25.38 17.96
C ASP A 8 6.13 -24.17 17.91
N LYS A 9 7.30 -24.36 17.31
CA LYS A 9 8.28 -23.28 17.16
C LYS A 9 7.70 -22.33 16.13
N ILE A 10 7.09 -21.24 16.59
CA ILE A 10 6.43 -20.21 15.77
C ILE A 10 7.31 -19.82 14.58
N TYR A 11 8.61 -19.62 14.81
CA TYR A 11 9.55 -19.29 13.75
C TYR A 11 9.65 -20.35 12.65
N ALA A 12 9.55 -21.64 12.95
CA ALA A 12 9.67 -22.71 11.96
C ALA A 12 8.53 -22.64 10.95
N ARG A 13 7.31 -22.46 11.46
CA ARG A 13 6.13 -22.18 10.64
C ARG A 13 6.28 -20.87 9.89
N ASN A 14 6.72 -19.80 10.54
CA ASN A 14 6.87 -18.50 9.91
C ASN A 14 7.89 -18.51 8.76
N ILE A 15 9.02 -19.21 8.89
CA ILE A 15 10.00 -19.37 7.80
C ILE A 15 9.32 -20.01 6.59
N LYS A 16 8.56 -21.09 6.81
CA LYS A 16 7.85 -21.79 5.74
C LYS A 16 6.80 -20.88 5.09
N VAL A 17 6.00 -20.22 5.92
CA VAL A 17 4.94 -19.31 5.49
C VAL A 17 5.52 -18.16 4.67
N LEU A 18 6.55 -17.47 5.17
CA LEU A 18 7.24 -16.39 4.45
C LEU A 18 7.87 -16.90 3.14
N ARG A 19 8.51 -18.07 3.13
CA ARG A 19 9.05 -18.63 1.90
C ARG A 19 7.96 -18.87 0.86
N GLU A 20 6.85 -19.47 1.29
CA GLU A 20 5.72 -19.76 0.42
C GLU A 20 5.06 -18.47 -0.07
N TRP A 21 4.90 -17.46 0.79
CA TRP A 21 4.42 -16.13 0.43
C TRP A 21 5.19 -15.51 -0.73
N PHE A 22 6.52 -15.64 -0.73
CA PHE A 22 7.39 -15.11 -1.78
C PHE A 22 7.54 -16.06 -2.99
N GLY A 23 6.77 -17.16 -3.04
CA GLY A 23 6.79 -18.13 -4.15
C GLY A 23 8.11 -18.90 -4.27
N GLU A 24 8.94 -18.90 -3.23
CA GLU A 24 10.26 -19.51 -3.26
C GLU A 24 10.20 -21.01 -2.96
N THR A 25 11.02 -21.79 -3.65
CA THR A 25 11.33 -23.14 -3.20
C THR A 25 12.32 -23.11 -2.03
N GLN A 26 12.42 -24.20 -1.27
CA GLN A 26 13.44 -24.32 -0.23
C GLN A 26 14.87 -24.21 -0.78
N GLU A 27 15.07 -24.50 -2.07
CA GLU A 27 16.33 -24.31 -2.78
C GLU A 27 16.61 -22.81 -3.00
N ASP A 28 15.59 -22.06 -3.42
CA ASP A 28 15.70 -20.61 -3.69
C ASP A 28 16.03 -19.84 -2.42
N LEU A 29 15.34 -20.13 -1.31
CA LEU A 29 15.65 -19.54 -0.02
C LEU A 29 17.08 -19.89 0.40
N ALA A 30 17.49 -21.16 0.32
CA ALA A 30 18.85 -21.60 0.69
C ALA A 30 19.92 -20.80 -0.08
N ASN A 31 19.73 -20.63 -1.38
CA ASN A 31 20.62 -19.84 -2.22
C ASN A 31 20.63 -18.36 -1.84
N ALA A 32 19.46 -17.77 -1.59
CA ALA A 32 19.29 -16.35 -1.29
C ALA A 32 19.92 -15.93 0.04
N ILE A 33 19.86 -16.79 1.07
CA ILE A 33 20.49 -16.52 2.38
C ILE A 33 21.86 -17.20 2.54
N HIS A 34 22.42 -17.73 1.45
CA HIS A 34 23.72 -18.40 1.40
C HIS A 34 23.88 -19.54 2.42
N VAL A 35 22.83 -20.34 2.60
CA VAL A 35 22.82 -21.53 3.45
C VAL A 35 23.00 -22.78 2.59
N GLY A 36 23.82 -23.72 3.09
CA GLY A 36 24.47 -24.76 2.26
C GLY A 36 23.57 -25.77 1.55
N SER A 37 22.26 -25.85 1.84
CA SER A 37 21.34 -26.70 1.07
C SER A 37 19.85 -26.48 1.38
N ARG A 38 19.00 -26.90 0.42
CA ARG A 38 17.55 -27.08 0.60
C ARG A 38 17.19 -27.90 1.85
N GLN A 39 17.94 -28.96 2.15
CA GLN A 39 17.65 -29.82 3.31
C GLN A 39 17.82 -29.05 4.63
N THR A 40 18.73 -28.07 4.65
CA THR A 40 18.93 -27.21 5.81
C THR A 40 17.70 -26.34 6.07
N ILE A 41 17.14 -25.72 5.02
CA ILE A 41 15.89 -24.96 5.09
C ILE A 41 14.73 -25.86 5.54
N SER A 42 14.62 -27.07 4.99
CA SER A 42 13.57 -28.01 5.40
C SER A 42 13.62 -28.35 6.89
N LYS A 43 14.81 -28.48 7.48
CA LYS A 43 14.97 -28.74 8.91
C LYS A 43 14.58 -27.54 9.78
N TYR A 44 14.79 -26.33 9.28
CA TYR A 44 14.35 -25.12 9.94
C TYR A 44 12.82 -25.00 9.91
N GLU A 45 12.20 -25.28 8.76
CA GLU A 45 10.75 -25.20 8.57
C GLU A 45 9.96 -26.26 9.36
N THR A 46 10.56 -27.42 9.60
CA THR A 46 9.96 -28.49 10.43
C THR A 46 10.30 -28.35 11.92
N GLY A 47 11.19 -27.42 12.28
CA GLY A 47 11.69 -27.26 13.65
C GLY A 47 12.66 -28.36 14.11
N GLU A 48 13.10 -29.24 13.19
CA GLU A 48 14.08 -30.32 13.45
C GLU A 48 15.46 -29.75 13.82
N SER A 49 15.81 -28.57 13.29
CA SER A 49 17.00 -27.81 13.67
C SER A 49 16.66 -26.37 13.99
N ASP A 50 17.34 -25.79 14.98
CA ASP A 50 17.28 -24.36 15.25
C ASP A 50 18.19 -23.61 14.26
N PRO A 51 17.69 -22.59 13.54
CA PRO A 51 18.55 -21.72 12.75
C PRO A 51 19.39 -20.85 13.70
N PRO A 52 20.70 -20.66 13.44
CA PRO A 52 21.49 -19.71 14.20
C PRO A 52 20.96 -18.29 13.99
N PHE A 53 21.22 -17.39 14.95
CA PHE A 53 20.72 -16.00 14.90
C PHE A 53 21.05 -15.28 13.58
N ILE A 54 22.27 -15.46 13.05
CA ILE A 54 22.69 -14.89 11.76
C ILE A 54 21.79 -15.34 10.61
N VAL A 55 21.32 -16.59 10.63
CA VAL A 55 20.39 -17.12 9.62
C VAL A 55 18.99 -16.58 9.82
N LEU A 56 18.53 -16.43 11.06
CA LEU A 56 17.24 -15.78 11.36
C LEU A 56 17.23 -14.33 10.88
N GLU A 57 18.33 -13.60 11.10
CA GLU A 57 18.52 -12.23 10.61
C GLU A 57 18.54 -12.19 9.08
N ALA A 58 19.25 -13.11 8.42
CA ALA A 58 19.27 -13.21 6.97
C ALA A 58 17.88 -13.51 6.37
N ILE A 59 17.10 -14.40 7.01
CA ILE A 59 15.72 -14.70 6.61
C ILE A 59 14.81 -13.49 6.84
N ALA A 60 14.92 -12.84 8.00
CA ALA A 60 14.17 -11.64 8.32
C ALA A 60 14.47 -10.51 7.33
N ASN A 61 15.73 -10.32 6.95
CA ASN A 61 16.15 -9.36 5.92
C ASN A 61 15.66 -9.76 4.53
N ARG A 62 15.71 -11.05 4.16
CA ARG A 62 15.24 -11.56 2.86
C ARG A 62 13.77 -11.25 2.62
N TYR A 63 12.94 -11.48 3.64
CA TYR A 63 11.49 -11.24 3.59
C TYR A 63 11.08 -9.88 4.14
N ASN A 64 12.07 -9.07 4.52
CA ASN A 64 11.90 -7.72 5.02
C ASN A 64 10.89 -7.62 6.19
N VAL A 65 11.02 -8.54 7.15
CA VAL A 65 10.28 -8.60 8.42
C VAL A 65 11.22 -8.37 9.59
N THR A 66 10.69 -8.04 10.77
CA THR A 66 11.52 -7.98 11.98
C THR A 66 11.80 -9.40 12.49
N THR A 67 12.95 -9.58 13.14
CA THR A 67 13.26 -10.84 13.85
C THR A 67 12.24 -11.12 14.95
N ASP A 68 11.67 -10.09 15.58
CA ASP A 68 10.60 -10.23 16.57
C ASP A 68 9.32 -10.81 15.96
N LEU A 69 8.90 -10.34 14.77
CA LEU A 69 7.75 -10.91 14.05
C LEU A 69 8.03 -12.36 13.65
N LEU A 70 9.23 -12.62 13.11
CA LEU A 70 9.65 -13.97 12.72
C LEU A 70 9.59 -14.95 13.90
N LEU A 71 9.97 -14.51 15.11
CA LEU A 71 10.10 -15.38 16.28
C LEU A 71 8.83 -15.49 17.13
N ASN A 72 8.05 -14.41 17.25
CA ASN A 72 7.05 -14.27 18.31
C ASN A 72 5.61 -14.09 17.80
N VAL A 73 5.40 -13.90 16.50
CA VAL A 73 4.07 -13.65 15.91
C VAL A 73 3.67 -14.83 15.02
N GLU A 74 2.59 -15.52 15.34
CA GLU A 74 2.10 -16.64 14.52
C GLU A 74 1.51 -16.11 13.20
N LEU A 75 2.16 -16.41 12.06
CA LEU A 75 1.67 -16.01 10.74
C LEU A 75 0.58 -16.98 10.26
N PRO A 76 -0.57 -16.49 9.75
CA PRO A 76 -1.68 -17.33 9.31
C PRO A 76 -1.32 -18.13 8.05
N ASP A 77 -1.79 -19.37 8.01
CA ASP A 77 -1.62 -20.34 6.89
C ASP A 77 -2.96 -20.50 6.17
N LEU A 78 -3.13 -19.90 4.99
CA LEU A 78 -4.44 -19.44 4.55
C LEU A 78 -4.49 -19.51 2.96
N LYS A 79 -5.61 -19.38 2.14
CA LYS A 79 -5.62 -19.20 0.61
C LYS A 79 -6.44 -18.02 -0.14
N VAL A 80 -5.85 -17.11 -1.00
CA VAL A 80 -6.19 -15.76 -1.63
C VAL A 80 -5.91 -15.84 -3.14
N ASP A 81 -6.86 -15.63 -4.03
CA ASP A 81 -6.56 -15.52 -5.47
C ASP A 81 -6.13 -14.09 -5.89
N TYR A 82 -4.84 -13.79 -5.90
CA TYR A 82 -4.31 -12.45 -6.24
C TYR A 82 -4.45 -12.08 -7.73
N SER A 83 -4.61 -13.06 -8.62
CA SER A 83 -4.78 -12.80 -10.05
C SER A 83 -6.06 -11.99 -10.35
N LYS A 84 -7.07 -12.11 -9.48
CA LYS A 84 -8.30 -11.31 -9.52
C LYS A 84 -8.16 -9.95 -8.82
N PHE A 85 -7.27 -9.83 -7.83
CA PHE A 85 -6.99 -8.56 -7.17
C PHE A 85 -6.41 -7.56 -8.16
N ILE A 86 -5.33 -7.96 -8.84
CA ILE A 86 -4.60 -7.10 -9.78
C ILE A 86 -5.52 -6.65 -10.92
N LYS A 87 -6.37 -7.55 -11.44
CA LYS A 87 -7.36 -7.23 -12.49
C LYS A 87 -8.44 -6.24 -12.06
N ASN A 88 -8.73 -6.12 -10.77
CA ASN A 88 -9.79 -5.26 -10.24
C ASN A 88 -9.24 -4.07 -9.43
N PHE A 89 -7.91 -3.94 -9.34
CA PHE A 89 -7.27 -2.87 -8.59
C PHE A 89 -7.31 -1.59 -9.41
N ASN A 90 -8.26 -0.71 -9.07
CA ASN A 90 -8.22 0.67 -9.54
C ASN A 90 -7.85 1.60 -8.38
N ILE A 91 -6.66 2.20 -8.47
CA ILE A 91 -6.12 3.14 -7.51
C ILE A 91 -7.11 4.29 -7.22
N VAL A 92 -7.91 4.72 -8.20
CA VAL A 92 -8.88 5.82 -8.04
C VAL A 92 -9.98 5.50 -7.01
N ASN A 93 -10.29 4.22 -6.80
CA ASN A 93 -11.32 3.79 -5.85
C ASN A 93 -10.87 3.93 -4.38
N TYR A 94 -9.57 4.12 -4.16
CA TYR A 94 -8.98 4.31 -2.84
C TYR A 94 -8.85 5.80 -2.48
N TYR A 95 -9.06 6.73 -3.41
CA TYR A 95 -8.88 8.15 -3.12
C TYR A 95 -10.19 8.88 -2.80
N PRO A 96 -10.29 9.53 -1.64
CA PRO A 96 -11.41 10.41 -1.38
C PRO A 96 -11.16 11.74 -2.10
N ILE A 97 -11.99 12.04 -3.09
CA ILE A 97 -12.07 13.36 -3.72
C ILE A 97 -13.09 14.24 -2.99
N CYS A 98 -12.82 15.55 -2.94
CA CYS A 98 -13.81 16.53 -2.54
C CYS A 98 -14.80 16.71 -3.69
N ASN A 99 -16.06 16.34 -3.43
CA ASN A 99 -17.13 16.52 -4.39
C ASN A 99 -17.54 17.99 -4.44
N PHE A 100 -17.90 18.47 -5.63
CA PHE A 100 -18.47 19.80 -5.82
C PHE A 100 -19.65 20.05 -4.88
N SER A 101 -19.54 21.08 -4.05
CA SER A 101 -20.64 21.60 -3.24
C SER A 101 -21.01 22.99 -3.75
N ALA A 102 -22.22 23.15 -4.27
CA ALA A 102 -22.65 24.33 -5.03
C ALA A 102 -22.62 25.68 -4.28
N LYS A 103 -22.19 25.73 -3.02
CA LYS A 103 -22.20 26.92 -2.17
C LYS A 103 -20.85 27.60 -1.95
N ASP A 104 -19.73 26.88 -2.09
CA ASP A 104 -18.42 27.36 -1.62
C ASP A 104 -17.28 27.22 -2.65
N GLU A 105 -17.59 26.84 -3.90
CA GLU A 105 -16.56 26.48 -4.90
C GLU A 105 -16.43 27.54 -6.00
N ASP A 106 -15.19 27.89 -6.34
CA ASP A 106 -14.86 28.80 -7.44
C ASP A 106 -14.95 28.14 -8.83
N GLU A 107 -14.88 28.96 -9.87
CA GLU A 107 -15.01 28.50 -11.26
C GLU A 107 -13.85 27.58 -11.68
N TYR A 108 -12.62 27.87 -11.22
CA TYR A 108 -11.47 27.03 -11.52
C TYR A 108 -11.60 25.66 -10.87
N PHE A 109 -12.02 25.57 -9.60
CA PHE A 109 -12.30 24.28 -8.96
C PHE A 109 -13.34 23.48 -9.75
N LYS A 110 -14.43 24.14 -10.17
CA LYS A 110 -15.51 23.45 -10.90
C LYS A 110 -15.02 22.88 -12.23
N GLU A 111 -14.20 23.63 -12.95
CA GLU A 111 -13.62 23.17 -14.21
C GLU A 111 -12.59 22.05 -13.99
N ALA A 112 -11.68 22.21 -13.03
CA ALA A 112 -10.71 21.20 -12.63
C ALA A 112 -11.39 19.88 -12.20
N TYR A 113 -12.48 19.98 -11.45
CA TYR A 113 -13.28 18.84 -11.03
C TYR A 113 -13.88 18.07 -12.22
N ASN A 114 -14.31 18.76 -13.27
CA ASN A 114 -14.81 18.10 -14.48
C ASN A 114 -13.69 17.30 -15.18
N TYR A 115 -12.50 17.88 -15.34
CA TYR A 115 -11.35 17.14 -15.88
C TYR A 115 -10.96 15.96 -14.99
N THR A 116 -10.99 16.14 -13.67
CA THR A 116 -10.75 15.05 -12.70
C THR A 116 -11.77 13.92 -12.88
N LYS A 117 -13.05 14.25 -13.11
CA LYS A 117 -14.09 13.25 -13.36
C LYS A 117 -13.91 12.51 -14.68
N ILE A 118 -13.47 13.22 -15.73
CA ILE A 118 -13.13 12.61 -17.02
C ILE A 118 -11.96 11.64 -16.83
N LEU A 119 -10.89 12.08 -16.17
CA LEU A 119 -9.73 11.24 -15.85
C LEU A 119 -10.13 9.98 -15.10
N ILE A 120 -10.93 10.10 -14.03
CA ILE A 120 -11.42 8.94 -13.26
C ILE A 120 -12.22 7.99 -14.16
N ASN A 121 -13.02 8.48 -15.09
CA ASN A 121 -13.78 7.63 -16.00
C ASN A 121 -12.83 6.86 -16.94
N ILE A 122 -11.85 7.55 -17.54
CA ILE A 122 -10.87 6.90 -18.42
C ILE A 122 -10.10 5.83 -17.66
N MET A 123 -9.57 6.16 -16.47
CA MET A 123 -8.87 5.20 -15.61
C MET A 123 -9.73 4.01 -15.18
N ASN A 124 -11.04 4.18 -15.06
CA ASN A 124 -11.97 3.06 -14.80
C ASN A 124 -12.20 2.19 -16.03
N ASP A 125 -12.19 2.76 -17.23
CA ASP A 125 -12.39 2.03 -18.48
C ASP A 125 -11.14 1.21 -18.87
N THR A 126 -9.93 1.70 -18.53
CA THR A 126 -8.63 1.03 -18.76
C THR A 126 -8.44 -0.25 -17.94
N ILE A 127 -9.29 -0.53 -16.93
CA ILE A 127 -9.30 -1.81 -16.18
C ILE A 127 -9.50 -3.05 -17.11
N ASN A 128 -9.92 -2.86 -18.35
CA ASN A 128 -10.05 -3.93 -19.35
C ASN A 128 -8.84 -4.13 -20.28
N GLY A 129 -7.76 -3.36 -20.15
CA GLY A 129 -6.65 -3.37 -21.11
C GLY A 129 -5.31 -2.97 -20.51
N VAL A 130 -4.31 -3.81 -20.75
CA VAL A 130 -2.91 -3.68 -20.31
C VAL A 130 -2.24 -2.52 -21.05
N GLU A 131 -2.23 -1.31 -20.49
CA GLU A 131 -1.25 -0.28 -20.85
C GLU A 131 -0.75 0.42 -19.57
N ASN A 132 0.57 0.40 -19.36
CA ASN A 132 1.26 0.97 -18.18
C ASN A 132 1.61 2.46 -18.36
N GLU A 133 1.13 3.10 -19.42
CA GLU A 133 1.38 4.52 -19.71
C GLU A 133 0.04 5.25 -19.83
N PHE A 134 -0.03 6.44 -19.26
CA PHE A 134 -1.16 7.36 -19.46
C PHE A 134 -1.33 7.63 -20.95
N SER A 135 -2.54 7.44 -21.47
CA SER A 135 -2.91 7.86 -22.81
C SER A 135 -2.78 9.39 -22.97
N ASP A 136 -2.59 9.87 -24.20
CA ASP A 136 -2.49 11.31 -24.51
C ASP A 136 -3.69 12.10 -23.93
N ASP A 137 -4.88 11.49 -23.94
CA ASP A 137 -6.11 12.07 -23.39
C ASP A 137 -6.09 12.16 -21.86
N GLU A 138 -5.53 11.15 -21.17
CA GLU A 138 -5.38 11.17 -19.71
C GLU A 138 -4.34 12.21 -19.28
N TYR A 139 -3.19 12.29 -19.96
CA TYR A 139 -2.18 13.32 -19.70
C TYR A 139 -2.77 14.73 -19.87
N SER A 140 -3.52 14.97 -20.95
CA SER A 140 -4.14 16.29 -21.18
C SER A 140 -5.15 16.66 -20.10
N CYS A 141 -5.96 15.70 -19.64
CA CYS A 141 -6.90 15.93 -18.54
C CYS A 141 -6.18 16.17 -17.21
N PHE A 142 -5.10 15.44 -16.96
CA PHE A 142 -4.29 15.55 -15.75
C PHE A 142 -3.62 16.93 -15.65
N GLU A 143 -2.93 17.37 -16.71
CA GLU A 143 -2.25 18.67 -16.77
C GLU A 143 -3.23 19.83 -16.56
N LYS A 144 -4.38 19.81 -17.26
CA LYS A 144 -5.41 20.85 -17.10
C LYS A 144 -6.02 20.87 -15.70
N ALA A 145 -6.23 19.70 -15.10
CA ALA A 145 -6.75 19.63 -13.74
C ALA A 145 -5.77 20.25 -12.73
N ILE A 146 -4.48 19.97 -12.87
CA ILE A 146 -3.43 20.58 -12.03
C ILE A 146 -3.43 22.10 -12.18
N GLU A 147 -3.32 22.61 -13.42
CA GLU A 147 -3.26 24.05 -13.67
C GLU A 147 -4.44 24.79 -13.02
N LEU A 148 -5.65 24.27 -13.20
CA LEU A 148 -6.87 24.88 -12.68
C LEU A 148 -6.96 24.77 -11.14
N TYR A 149 -6.56 23.65 -10.54
CA TYR A 149 -6.51 23.55 -9.08
C TYR A 149 -5.46 24.48 -8.47
N GLU A 150 -4.29 24.63 -9.10
CA GLU A 150 -3.28 25.60 -8.66
C GLU A 150 -3.81 27.03 -8.68
N LEU A 151 -4.50 27.42 -9.74
CA LEU A 151 -5.15 28.73 -9.84
C LEU A 151 -6.20 28.92 -8.74
N SER A 152 -7.04 27.92 -8.51
CA SER A 152 -8.05 27.95 -7.44
C SER A 152 -7.41 28.08 -6.04
N ILE A 153 -6.31 27.37 -5.77
CA ILE A 153 -5.57 27.44 -4.51
C ILE A 153 -4.92 28.82 -4.35
N ARG A 154 -4.28 29.33 -5.41
CA ARG A 154 -3.55 30.60 -5.39
C ARG A 154 -4.48 31.80 -5.17
N GLU A 155 -5.56 31.86 -5.93
CA GLU A 155 -6.47 33.01 -5.95
C GLU A 155 -7.51 32.96 -4.82
N TYR A 156 -8.03 31.77 -4.51
CA TYR A 156 -9.17 31.62 -3.59
C TYR A 156 -8.83 30.84 -2.31
N LYS A 157 -7.60 30.30 -2.18
CA LYS A 157 -7.20 29.44 -1.06
C LYS A 157 -8.16 28.27 -0.87
N ASN A 158 -8.68 27.75 -1.97
CA ASN A 158 -9.72 26.72 -1.94
C ASN A 158 -9.16 25.41 -1.38
N CYS A 159 -9.71 24.97 -0.25
CA CYS A 159 -9.31 23.72 0.41
C CYS A 159 -9.84 22.46 -0.31
N SER A 160 -10.95 22.54 -1.03
CA SER A 160 -11.42 21.45 -1.90
C SER A 160 -10.42 21.19 -3.03
N SER A 161 -9.85 22.25 -3.61
CA SER A 161 -8.78 22.15 -4.60
C SER A 161 -7.53 21.49 -4.02
N GLN A 162 -7.16 21.82 -2.77
CA GLN A 162 -6.05 21.14 -2.08
C GLN A 162 -6.30 19.63 -1.91
N VAL A 163 -7.51 19.23 -1.52
CA VAL A 163 -7.87 17.80 -1.41
C VAL A 163 -7.74 17.09 -2.76
N ASN A 164 -8.25 17.70 -3.83
CA ASN A 164 -8.21 17.09 -5.15
C ASN A 164 -6.81 17.14 -5.77
N MET A 165 -5.97 18.10 -5.39
CA MET A 165 -4.55 18.11 -5.76
C MET A 165 -3.81 16.93 -5.13
N LEU A 166 -4.05 16.63 -3.85
CA LEU A 166 -3.50 15.42 -3.20
C LEU A 166 -3.91 14.15 -3.95
N PHE A 167 -5.15 14.07 -4.43
CA PHE A 167 -5.60 12.96 -5.28
C PHE A 167 -4.74 12.81 -6.55
N LEU A 168 -4.51 13.90 -7.27
CA LEU A 168 -3.71 13.88 -8.50
C LEU A 168 -2.25 13.51 -8.22
N MET A 169 -1.63 14.14 -7.22
CA MET A 169 -0.24 13.85 -6.82
C MET A 169 -0.04 12.38 -6.46
N PHE A 170 -0.94 11.82 -5.65
CA PHE A 170 -0.83 10.43 -5.22
C PHE A 170 -1.10 9.46 -6.37
N THR A 171 -2.03 9.80 -7.26
CA THR A 171 -2.30 9.01 -8.47
C THR A 171 -1.07 8.95 -9.37
N TYR A 172 -0.41 10.09 -9.61
CA TYR A 172 0.82 10.16 -10.38
C TYR A 172 1.98 9.44 -9.69
N PHE A 173 2.16 9.62 -8.39
CA PHE A 173 3.18 8.88 -7.63
C PHE A 173 3.02 7.36 -7.78
N CYS A 174 1.78 6.87 -7.75
CA CYS A 174 1.51 5.45 -7.93
C CYS A 174 1.71 4.98 -9.38
N SER A 175 1.56 5.83 -10.39
CA SER A 175 1.85 5.45 -11.78
C SER A 175 3.34 5.36 -12.09
N LEU A 176 4.20 6.01 -11.30
CA LEU A 176 5.65 5.90 -11.42
C LEU A 176 6.20 4.55 -10.94
N CYS A 177 5.37 3.59 -10.52
CA CYS A 177 5.83 2.29 -10.09
C CYS A 177 6.31 1.45 -11.29
N ASP A 178 7.44 0.74 -11.15
CA ASP A 178 8.01 -0.16 -12.17
C ASP A 178 7.21 -1.46 -12.39
N GLY A 179 5.92 -1.47 -12.02
CA GLY A 179 5.06 -2.64 -12.04
C GLY A 179 4.98 -3.38 -10.71
N TYR A 180 4.22 -4.47 -10.72
CA TYR A 180 3.93 -5.31 -9.56
C TYR A 180 4.60 -6.67 -9.77
N ASP A 181 5.36 -7.15 -8.79
CA ASP A 181 5.63 -8.59 -8.70
C ASP A 181 4.29 -9.26 -8.34
N GLU A 182 3.73 -10.06 -9.26
CA GLU A 182 2.52 -10.83 -8.97
C GLU A 182 2.75 -11.73 -7.74
N PRO A 183 1.90 -11.66 -6.71
CA PRO A 183 2.01 -12.58 -5.59
C PRO A 183 1.73 -14.01 -6.09
N ASN A 184 2.72 -14.88 -5.97
CA ASN A 184 2.70 -16.24 -6.53
C ASN A 184 1.82 -17.24 -5.76
N THR A 185 1.13 -16.84 -4.69
CA THR A 185 0.44 -17.79 -3.81
C THR A 185 -0.95 -17.35 -3.43
N THR A 186 -1.60 -18.09 -2.54
CA THR A 186 -2.96 -17.81 -2.11
C THR A 186 -2.95 -17.79 -0.57
N HIS A 187 -3.56 -16.77 0.16
CA HIS A 187 -3.99 -16.71 1.63
C HIS A 187 -5.54 -16.46 2.13
N ASN A 188 -6.13 -16.96 3.25
CA ASN A 188 -7.54 -16.66 3.72
C ASN A 188 -7.57 -15.39 4.62
N LEU A 189 -8.70 -15.14 5.30
CA LEU A 189 -9.00 -13.93 6.06
C LEU A 189 -9.10 -14.20 7.58
N ASP A 190 -8.24 -13.55 8.37
CA ASP A 190 -8.41 -13.35 9.83
C ASP A 190 -8.42 -11.84 10.17
N SER A 191 -8.09 -11.40 11.39
CA SER A 191 -8.03 -9.97 11.76
C SER A 191 -6.73 -9.26 11.34
N THR A 192 -5.72 -10.02 10.93
CA THR A 192 -4.37 -9.55 10.58
C THR A 192 -4.08 -9.64 9.08
N TRP A 193 -5.00 -10.18 8.29
CA TRP A 193 -4.90 -10.36 6.83
C TRP A 193 -4.40 -9.14 6.04
N LEU A 194 -4.82 -7.91 6.38
CA LEU A 194 -4.34 -6.69 5.71
C LEU A 194 -2.82 -6.55 5.87
N LYS A 195 -2.29 -6.84 7.07
CA LYS A 195 -0.85 -6.79 7.34
C LYS A 195 -0.11 -7.82 6.48
N HIS A 196 -0.67 -9.02 6.32
CA HIS A 196 -0.07 -10.08 5.50
C HIS A 196 -0.12 -9.74 4.00
N PHE A 197 -1.28 -9.31 3.50
CA PHE A 197 -1.47 -8.84 2.12
C PHE A 197 -0.43 -7.78 1.72
N HIS A 198 -0.17 -6.84 2.62
CA HIS A 198 0.74 -5.73 2.38
C HIS A 198 2.23 -6.08 2.47
N LEU A 199 2.59 -7.14 3.21
CA LEU A 199 3.97 -7.66 3.32
C LEU A 199 4.39 -8.50 2.12
N GLU A 200 3.45 -9.19 1.47
CA GLU A 200 3.68 -10.05 0.30
C GLU A 200 3.87 -9.28 -1.00
N MET A 201 3.25 -8.11 -1.09
CA MET A 201 3.29 -7.27 -2.28
C MET A 201 4.65 -6.54 -2.26
N SER A 202 5.70 -7.13 -2.86
CA SER A 202 7.06 -6.61 -2.86
C SER A 202 7.20 -5.43 -3.82
N PHE A 203 6.83 -4.24 -3.34
CA PHE A 203 7.11 -3.01 -4.04
C PHE A 203 8.55 -2.58 -3.79
N LYS A 204 9.28 -2.29 -4.86
CA LYS A 204 10.45 -1.43 -4.76
C LYS A 204 10.02 -0.03 -5.19
N ILE A 205 10.42 0.96 -4.40
CA ILE A 205 10.30 2.36 -4.81
C ILE A 205 11.27 2.55 -5.99
N SER A 206 10.75 2.96 -7.15
CA SER A 206 11.55 3.26 -8.34
C SER A 206 12.45 4.48 -8.09
N GLU A 207 13.42 4.72 -8.97
CA GLU A 207 14.23 5.94 -8.85
C GLU A 207 13.37 7.19 -9.11
N GLU A 208 12.42 7.15 -10.06
CA GLU A 208 11.47 8.26 -10.29
C GLU A 208 10.64 8.58 -9.04
N GLN A 209 10.18 7.54 -8.31
CA GLN A 209 9.44 7.75 -7.07
C GLN A 209 10.30 8.38 -5.97
N LYS A 210 11.60 8.05 -5.89
CA LYS A 210 12.51 8.69 -4.92
C LYS A 210 12.72 10.16 -5.23
N GLU A 211 12.93 10.50 -6.50
CA GLU A 211 13.04 11.89 -6.95
C GLU A 211 11.75 12.67 -6.63
N PHE A 212 10.59 12.06 -6.90
CA PHE A 212 9.29 12.65 -6.59
C PHE A 212 9.09 12.88 -5.07
N ILE A 213 9.49 11.92 -4.22
CA ILE A 213 9.42 12.08 -2.76
C ILE A 213 10.27 13.28 -2.32
N ALA A 214 11.52 13.36 -2.81
CA ALA A 214 12.45 14.41 -2.45
C ALA A 214 11.96 15.81 -2.87
N GLU A 215 11.22 15.91 -3.96
CA GLU A 215 10.67 17.17 -4.46
C GLU A 215 9.39 17.58 -3.73
N TYR A 216 8.45 16.66 -3.51
CA TYR A 216 7.06 17.00 -3.17
C TYR A 216 6.60 16.67 -1.75
N GLU A 217 7.37 15.92 -0.95
CA GLU A 217 6.87 15.54 0.40
C GLU A 217 6.57 16.76 1.28
N ALA A 218 7.46 17.75 1.29
CA ALA A 218 7.29 18.94 2.11
C ALA A 218 5.98 19.67 1.78
N GLU A 219 5.65 19.77 0.50
CA GLU A 219 4.40 20.36 0.03
C GLU A 219 3.18 19.54 0.48
N VAL A 220 3.25 18.21 0.37
CA VAL A 220 2.18 17.33 0.86
C VAL A 220 1.95 17.54 2.37
N VAL A 221 3.02 17.62 3.17
CA VAL A 221 2.91 17.88 4.61
C VAL A 221 2.25 19.23 4.90
N ASP A 222 2.61 20.27 4.16
CA ASP A 222 2.03 21.61 4.31
C ASP A 222 0.53 21.61 3.98
N VAL A 223 0.14 20.97 2.88
CA VAL A 223 -1.28 20.80 2.51
C VAL A 223 -2.04 20.05 3.59
N LEU A 224 -1.51 18.93 4.10
CA LEU A 224 -2.13 18.18 5.19
C LEU A 224 -2.29 19.04 6.45
N CYS A 225 -1.31 19.88 6.78
CA CYS A 225 -1.39 20.81 7.91
C CYS A 225 -2.49 21.87 7.75
N ILE A 226 -2.71 22.36 6.52
CA ILE A 226 -3.81 23.29 6.22
C ILE A 226 -5.15 22.57 6.40
N LEU A 227 -5.33 21.44 5.71
CA LEU A 227 -6.58 20.68 5.75
C LEU A 227 -6.94 20.20 7.16
N LYS A 228 -5.94 19.86 7.99
CA LYS A 228 -6.15 19.42 9.38
C LYS A 228 -6.76 20.50 10.29
N LYS A 229 -6.49 21.78 10.00
CA LYS A 229 -7.02 22.92 10.77
C LYS A 229 -8.46 23.25 10.41
N GLU A 230 -8.90 22.85 9.22
CA GLU A 230 -10.24 23.13 8.72
C GLU A 230 -11.26 22.08 9.19
N SER A 231 -12.35 22.53 9.82
CA SER A 231 -13.38 21.63 10.38
C SER A 231 -14.07 20.75 9.35
N LYS A 232 -14.10 21.18 8.08
CA LYS A 232 -14.69 20.42 6.96
C LYS A 232 -13.73 19.37 6.40
N TYR A 233 -12.41 19.58 6.50
CA TYR A 233 -11.41 18.81 5.74
C TYR A 233 -10.46 17.95 6.60
N TYR A 234 -10.48 18.07 7.92
CA TYR A 234 -9.56 17.33 8.80
C TYR A 234 -9.60 15.80 8.61
N LEU A 235 -10.75 15.23 8.22
CA LEU A 235 -10.89 13.80 7.94
C LEU A 235 -10.16 13.37 6.67
N TYR A 236 -10.08 14.25 5.66
CA TYR A 236 -9.25 14.02 4.47
C TYR A 236 -7.77 14.06 4.85
N ALA A 237 -7.36 15.04 5.66
CA ALA A 237 -5.98 15.15 6.12
C ALA A 237 -5.54 13.88 6.88
N ASP A 238 -6.38 13.39 7.80
CA ASP A 238 -6.11 12.14 8.52
C ASP A 238 -5.97 10.95 7.56
N TYR A 239 -6.87 10.85 6.59
CA TYR A 239 -6.85 9.78 5.60
C TYR A 239 -5.58 9.78 4.75
N TYR A 240 -5.29 10.90 4.08
CA TYR A 240 -4.11 11.02 3.20
C TYR A 240 -2.81 10.88 3.99
N ASN A 241 -2.79 11.33 5.26
CA ASN A 241 -1.64 11.09 6.13
C ASN A 241 -1.45 9.61 6.47
N ALA A 242 -2.50 8.79 6.57
CA ALA A 242 -2.35 7.34 6.68
C ALA A 242 -1.92 6.71 5.36
N PHE A 243 -2.59 7.13 4.29
CA PHE A 243 -2.44 6.52 2.98
C PHE A 243 -1.04 6.74 2.38
N ARG A 244 -0.39 7.89 2.64
CA ARG A 244 0.99 8.14 2.17
C ARG A 244 1.99 7.11 2.68
N TYR A 245 1.80 6.60 3.92
CA TYR A 245 2.63 5.53 4.47
C TYR A 245 2.35 4.18 3.80
N ILE A 246 1.10 3.92 3.42
CA ILE A 246 0.70 2.68 2.72
C ILE A 246 1.37 2.60 1.35
N ILE A 247 1.41 3.71 0.62
CA ILE A 247 2.00 3.76 -0.73
C ILE A 247 3.50 4.05 -0.74
N GLY A 248 4.08 4.47 0.39
CA GLY A 248 5.52 4.78 0.49
C GLY A 248 5.90 6.20 0.12
N PHE A 249 4.95 7.13 0.03
CA PHE A 249 5.21 8.55 -0.24
C PHE A 249 5.62 9.28 1.05
N VAL A 250 6.77 8.89 1.61
CA VAL A 250 7.37 9.45 2.83
C VAL A 250 8.89 9.35 2.74
N ASP A 251 9.62 10.46 2.93
CA ASP A 251 11.06 10.44 3.16
C ASP A 251 11.33 9.90 4.56
N SER A 252 11.83 8.68 4.60
CA SER A 252 12.01 7.93 5.81
C SER A 252 13.13 6.93 5.65
N GLN A 253 13.83 6.69 6.76
CA GLN A 253 14.80 5.60 6.88
C GLN A 253 14.16 4.20 6.87
N TYR A 254 12.83 4.12 7.01
CA TYR A 254 12.08 2.87 6.96
C TYR A 254 11.90 2.40 5.53
N ASN A 255 12.00 1.10 5.31
CA ASN A 255 11.68 0.52 4.02
C ASN A 255 10.15 0.47 3.77
N LEU A 256 9.75 0.20 2.53
CA LEU A 256 8.35 0.28 2.12
C LEU A 256 7.42 -0.66 2.91
N ASN A 257 7.85 -1.88 3.23
CA ASN A 257 7.02 -2.80 4.02
C ASN A 257 6.79 -2.26 5.44
N GLN A 258 7.83 -1.69 6.07
CA GLN A 258 7.72 -1.05 7.37
C GLN A 258 6.78 0.16 7.33
N LEU A 259 6.94 1.05 6.33
CA LEU A 259 6.06 2.21 6.13
C LEU A 259 4.61 1.76 5.94
N ARG A 260 4.40 0.75 5.12
CA ARG A 260 3.06 0.25 4.83
C ARG A 260 2.39 -0.37 6.04
N MET A 261 3.13 -1.14 6.85
CA MET A 261 2.62 -1.66 8.12
C MET A 261 2.18 -0.53 9.07
N ILE A 262 2.96 0.55 9.15
CA ILE A 262 2.59 1.75 9.91
C ILE A 262 1.31 2.36 9.33
N GLY A 263 1.24 2.53 8.01
CA GLY A 263 0.10 3.12 7.32
C GLY A 263 -1.20 2.32 7.52
N VAL A 264 -1.13 1.00 7.45
CA VAL A 264 -2.28 0.10 7.64
C VAL A 264 -2.80 0.17 9.07
N GLU A 265 -1.92 0.15 10.07
CA GLU A 265 -2.31 0.27 11.47
C GLU A 265 -2.94 1.65 11.74
N PHE A 266 -2.38 2.69 11.14
CA PHE A 266 -2.91 4.04 11.23
C PHE A 266 -4.29 4.13 10.57
N MET A 267 -4.47 3.51 9.41
CA MET A 267 -5.74 3.45 8.69
C MET A 267 -6.81 2.69 9.47
N ASP A 268 -6.46 1.56 10.11
CA ASP A 268 -7.41 0.82 10.95
C ASP A 268 -7.81 1.62 12.20
N THR A 269 -6.85 2.31 12.81
CA THR A 269 -7.13 3.24 13.92
C THR A 269 -8.11 4.33 13.48
N LEU A 270 -7.90 4.95 12.32
CA LEU A 270 -8.83 5.96 11.78
C LEU A 270 -10.22 5.38 11.49
N ARG A 271 -10.30 4.14 11.00
CA ARG A 271 -11.58 3.44 10.80
C ARG A 271 -12.33 3.27 12.13
N LEU A 272 -11.63 2.84 13.18
CA LEU A 272 -12.18 2.66 14.53
C LEU A 272 -12.64 3.99 15.14
N LEU A 273 -11.88 5.07 14.90
CA LEU A 273 -12.24 6.44 15.29
C LEU A 273 -13.37 7.04 14.44
N GLY A 274 -13.88 6.30 13.46
CA GLY A 274 -15.07 6.66 12.72
C GLY A 274 -14.82 7.42 11.42
N ASN A 275 -13.57 7.60 10.98
CA ASN A 275 -13.23 8.27 9.73
C ASN A 275 -13.92 7.54 8.54
N PRO A 276 -14.77 8.24 7.75
CA PRO A 276 -15.54 7.63 6.67
C PRO A 276 -14.66 7.17 5.50
N TYR A 277 -13.54 7.84 5.24
CA TYR A 277 -12.62 7.50 4.15
C TYR A 277 -11.76 6.29 4.52
N ALA A 278 -11.34 6.17 5.77
CA ALA A 278 -10.69 4.95 6.26
C ALA A 278 -11.64 3.73 6.18
N LYS A 279 -12.93 3.92 6.50
CA LYS A 279 -13.95 2.88 6.28
C LYS A 279 -14.12 2.53 4.80
N MET A 280 -14.06 3.51 3.90
CA MET A 280 -14.11 3.30 2.46
C MET A 280 -12.91 2.45 2.01
N TYR A 281 -11.69 2.84 2.39
CA TYR A 281 -10.47 2.10 2.10
C TYR A 281 -10.59 0.62 2.49
N ILE A 282 -10.94 0.34 3.75
CA ILE A 282 -11.08 -1.04 4.25
C ILE A 282 -12.19 -1.81 3.51
N ARG A 283 -13.26 -1.14 3.08
CA ARG A 283 -14.29 -1.78 2.24
C ARG A 283 -13.76 -2.14 0.85
N GLN A 284 -12.94 -1.29 0.24
CA GLN A 284 -12.33 -1.59 -1.07
C GLN A 284 -11.36 -2.76 -0.95
N GLU A 285 -10.50 -2.74 0.06
CA GLU A 285 -9.60 -3.87 0.37
C GLU A 285 -10.40 -5.16 0.58
N MET A 286 -11.55 -5.13 1.26
CA MET A 286 -12.40 -6.32 1.43
C MET A 286 -13.08 -6.83 0.15
N LYS A 287 -13.27 -6.00 -0.89
CA LYS A 287 -13.92 -6.43 -2.15
C LYS A 287 -13.07 -7.45 -2.90
N VAL A 288 -11.75 -7.31 -2.79
CA VAL A 288 -10.75 -8.26 -3.29
C VAL A 288 -11.06 -9.70 -2.85
N PHE A 289 -11.70 -9.86 -1.69
CA PHE A 289 -11.93 -11.15 -1.06
C PHE A 289 -13.38 -11.66 -1.17
N LYS A 290 -14.30 -10.90 -1.78
CA LYS A 290 -15.75 -11.15 -1.64
C LYS A 290 -16.50 -11.73 -2.83
N GLU A 291 -15.84 -12.07 -3.93
CA GLU A 291 -16.54 -12.73 -5.05
C GLU A 291 -16.18 -14.22 -5.12
N LYS A 292 -17.02 -15.02 -4.44
CA LYS A 292 -17.12 -16.47 -4.63
C LYS A 292 -17.64 -16.81 -6.01
#